data_AF-A0A2N0PI02-F1
#
_entry.id   AF-A0A2N0PI02-F1
#
_cell.length_a   1.000
_cell.length_b   1.000
_cell.length_c   1.000
_cell.angle_alpha   90.00
_cell.angle_beta   90.00
_cell.angle_gamma   90.00
#
_symmetry.space_group_name_H-M   'P 1'
#
loop_
_entity.id
_entity.type
_entity.pdbx_description
1 polymer ?
#
loop_
_entity_poly.entity_id
_entity_poly.type
_entity_poly.pdbx_seq_one_letter_code
_entity_poly.pdbx_strand_id
1 'polypeptide(L)'
;MERNLSKSDIKFHPLNATNWKEDIDESILENYRFAGGRRFHNVEGVPYFLANDEEEISRLQMHHYLYRYIWQSIYSSPMHDKLALGNLKVLDSGCGPGAWILDMANSYKESIFVGVDLSPTMFPSAQNKNTPDNVAFLERNIIEGFPFPNDTFDFVHQGFMNFAFTKNQWQDVIFDIVRITKPGGWIEFTETDIETYFAGPLTKKFMKSFHGLLNARGLDPFIASRIESYLQSTNQVIDIHVEHKSTPLGSHGKKLGELLCCNEWTSISHAKAYICKFVGIPIEEYDDFVEKIKKEYDENKSYCKSYRIYGRKK
;
A
#
# COMPACT_ATOMS: atom_id res chain seq x y z
N MET A 1 -15.34 -25.91 43.27
CA MET A 1 -15.63 -24.46 43.30
C MET A 1 -14.66 -23.80 42.33
N GLU A 2 -15.02 -23.85 41.05
CA GLU A 2 -14.22 -23.38 39.92
C GLU A 2 -14.52 -21.90 39.68
N ARG A 3 -13.49 -21.06 39.48
CA ARG A 3 -13.63 -19.68 39.02
C ARG A 3 -13.20 -19.59 37.56
N ASN A 4 -14.18 -19.34 36.70
CA ASN A 4 -14.01 -18.94 35.30
C ASN A 4 -13.40 -17.53 35.22
N LEU A 5 -12.40 -17.35 34.36
CA LEU A 5 -11.88 -16.04 33.96
C LEU A 5 -12.57 -15.61 32.65
N SER A 6 -13.25 -14.45 32.68
CA SER A 6 -13.97 -13.87 31.53
C SER A 6 -13.08 -12.95 30.69
N LYS A 7 -13.36 -12.90 29.38
CA LYS A 7 -12.69 -12.09 28.34
C LYS A 7 -12.99 -10.58 28.43
N SER A 8 -12.72 -9.90 29.55
CA SER A 8 -13.08 -8.47 29.71
C SER A 8 -11.96 -7.50 30.10
N ASP A 9 -10.68 -7.89 30.13
CA ASP A 9 -9.61 -7.01 30.63
C ASP A 9 -8.64 -6.49 29.56
N ILE A 10 -9.16 -6.04 28.40
CA ILE A 10 -8.43 -5.11 27.53
C ILE A 10 -9.40 -4.00 27.12
N LYS A 11 -9.44 -2.92 27.91
CA LYS A 11 -10.12 -1.68 27.53
C LYS A 11 -9.20 -0.90 26.57
N PHE A 12 -9.53 -0.90 25.29
CA PHE A 12 -9.06 0.13 24.37
C PHE A 12 -9.70 1.45 24.79
N HIS A 13 -8.87 2.42 25.18
CA HIS A 13 -9.33 3.78 25.43
C HIS A 13 -9.56 4.49 24.08
N PRO A 14 -10.80 4.92 23.76
CA PRO A 14 -11.01 5.88 22.67
C PRO A 14 -10.37 7.22 23.06
N LEU A 15 -9.73 7.86 22.08
CA LEU A 15 -9.02 9.13 22.21
C LEU A 15 -9.99 10.23 22.69
N ASN A 16 -9.75 10.79 23.88
CA ASN A 16 -10.43 12.01 24.32
C ASN A 16 -9.86 13.22 23.55
N ALA A 17 -10.57 13.61 22.49
CA ALA A 17 -10.36 14.84 21.73
C ALA A 17 -11.10 15.99 22.41
N THR A 18 -10.48 16.63 23.41
CA THR A 18 -10.98 17.91 23.95
C THR A 18 -9.81 18.81 24.28
N ASN A 19 -9.38 19.63 23.31
CA ASN A 19 -8.87 21.02 23.48
C ASN A 19 -8.18 21.58 22.22
N TRP A 20 -8.84 21.53 21.06
CA TRP A 20 -8.42 22.32 19.89
C TRP A 20 -9.68 22.92 19.26
N LYS A 21 -9.95 24.19 19.55
CA LYS A 21 -11.02 24.96 18.93
C LYS A 21 -10.38 26.07 18.10
N GLU A 22 -10.34 25.86 16.80
CA GLU A 22 -10.33 26.92 15.78
C GLU A 22 -11.05 26.33 14.55
N ASP A 23 -12.20 26.94 14.24
CA ASP A 23 -13.16 26.72 13.15
C ASP A 23 -12.90 25.56 12.20
N ILE A 24 -13.49 24.40 12.52
CA ILE A 24 -13.61 23.29 11.58
C ILE A 24 -15.09 23.12 11.24
N ASP A 25 -15.40 23.08 9.94
CA ASP A 25 -16.70 22.63 9.43
C ASP A 25 -16.98 21.23 9.99
N GLU A 26 -17.97 21.12 10.87
CA GLU A 26 -18.28 19.90 11.62
C GLU A 26 -18.69 18.72 10.71
N SER A 27 -19.05 18.98 9.45
CA SER A 27 -19.36 17.95 8.46
C SER A 27 -18.13 17.28 7.82
N ILE A 28 -16.93 17.85 7.97
CA ILE A 28 -15.66 17.34 7.43
C ILE A 28 -14.89 16.50 8.48
N LEU A 29 -15.38 16.43 9.72
CA LEU A 29 -14.67 15.86 10.86
C LEU A 29 -14.92 14.37 11.17
N GLU A 30 -15.96 13.74 10.61
CA GLU A 30 -16.27 12.35 11.00
C GLU A 30 -15.30 11.33 10.38
N ASN A 31 -14.89 11.55 9.12
CA ASN A 31 -14.09 10.59 8.34
C ASN A 31 -12.58 10.83 8.39
N TYR A 32 -12.12 11.91 9.02
CA TYR A 32 -10.70 12.25 9.12
C TYR A 32 -10.26 12.48 10.55
N ARG A 33 -9.04 12.07 10.86
CA ARG A 33 -8.32 12.43 12.09
C ARG A 33 -7.09 13.23 11.73
N PHE A 34 -6.75 14.22 12.55
CA PHE A 34 -5.56 15.03 12.38
C PHE A 34 -4.60 14.80 13.54
N ALA A 35 -3.32 14.57 13.24
CA ALA A 35 -2.29 14.38 14.25
C ALA A 35 -0.94 14.88 13.73
N GLY A 36 -0.25 15.72 14.52
CA GLY A 36 1.08 16.23 14.15
C GLY A 36 1.11 17.02 12.84
N GLY A 37 0.02 17.74 12.51
CA GLY A 37 -0.10 18.49 11.25
C GLY A 37 -0.42 17.65 10.02
N ARG A 38 -0.63 16.33 10.17
CA ARG A 38 -0.97 15.40 9.09
C ARG A 38 -2.44 14.98 9.16
N ARG A 39 -3.05 14.71 8.01
CA ARG A 39 -4.42 14.17 7.89
C ARG A 39 -4.37 12.66 7.69
N PHE A 40 -5.27 11.94 8.34
CA PHE A 40 -5.45 10.50 8.19
C PHE A 40 -6.95 10.19 8.06
N HIS A 41 -7.29 9.03 7.50
CA HIS A 41 -8.66 8.53 7.58
C HIS A 41 -9.04 8.12 9.02
N ASN A 42 -10.34 8.13 9.31
CA ASN A 42 -10.93 7.80 10.59
C ASN A 42 -12.04 6.74 10.43
N VAL A 43 -11.80 5.73 9.60
CA VAL A 43 -12.78 4.68 9.32
C VAL A 43 -12.56 3.49 10.26
N GLU A 44 -13.61 3.08 10.96
CA GLU A 44 -13.56 1.93 11.88
C GLU A 44 -13.25 0.63 11.12
N GLY A 45 -12.44 -0.25 11.74
CA GLY A 45 -12.07 -1.54 11.13
C GLY A 45 -11.01 -1.48 10.03
N VAL A 46 -10.59 -0.28 9.61
CA VAL A 46 -9.51 -0.09 8.63
C VAL A 46 -8.17 0.03 9.37
N PRO A 47 -7.21 -0.91 9.18
CA PRO A 47 -5.95 -0.91 9.91
C PRO A 47 -4.93 0.12 9.39
N TYR A 48 -5.15 0.65 8.17
CA TYR A 48 -4.28 1.61 7.51
C TYR A 48 -3.98 2.80 8.41
N PHE A 49 -2.71 3.18 8.50
CA PHE A 49 -2.26 4.16 9.50
C PHE A 49 -1.42 5.28 8.90
N LEU A 50 -1.22 5.28 7.59
CA LEU A 50 -0.53 6.36 6.91
C LEU A 50 -1.44 7.56 6.66
N ALA A 51 -0.81 8.71 6.46
CA ALA A 51 -1.50 9.95 6.13
C ALA A 51 -2.24 9.84 4.78
N ASN A 52 -3.11 10.80 4.50
CA ASN A 52 -3.83 10.93 3.22
C ASN A 52 -3.97 12.41 2.80
N ASP A 53 -2.96 13.22 3.12
CA ASP A 53 -2.85 14.64 2.76
C ASP A 53 -1.97 14.86 1.50
N GLU A 54 -1.83 16.12 1.08
CA GLU A 54 -1.12 16.50 -0.16
C GLU A 54 0.34 16.05 -0.21
N GLU A 55 1.01 16.02 0.94
CA GLU A 55 2.39 15.55 1.03
C GLU A 55 2.46 14.04 0.76
N GLU A 56 1.51 13.26 1.31
CA GLU A 56 1.45 11.83 1.02
C GLU A 56 1.02 11.53 -0.42
N ILE A 57 0.10 12.33 -0.98
CA ILE A 57 -0.28 12.24 -2.40
C ILE A 57 0.97 12.41 -3.28
N SER A 58 1.77 13.45 -3.02
CA SER A 58 3.01 13.71 -3.76
C SER A 58 4.02 12.58 -3.61
N ARG A 59 4.16 12.03 -2.39
CA ARG A 59 5.04 10.89 -2.12
C ARG A 59 4.60 9.64 -2.89
N LEU A 60 3.32 9.29 -2.87
CA LEU A 60 2.77 8.12 -3.57
C LEU A 60 2.88 8.24 -5.09
N GLN A 61 2.72 9.43 -5.66
CA GLN A 61 2.99 9.68 -7.08
C GLN A 61 4.45 9.43 -7.42
N MET A 62 5.40 9.95 -6.61
CA MET A 62 6.83 9.65 -6.78
C MET A 62 7.11 8.16 -6.64
N HIS A 63 6.47 7.48 -5.69
CA HIS A 63 6.59 6.04 -5.46
C HIS A 63 6.24 5.25 -6.73
N HIS A 64 5.11 5.56 -7.38
CA HIS A 64 4.74 4.94 -8.67
C HIS A 64 5.85 5.08 -9.71
N TYR A 65 6.36 6.30 -9.94
CA TYR A 65 7.40 6.53 -10.95
C TYR A 65 8.74 5.88 -10.60
N LEU A 66 9.10 5.79 -9.32
CA LEU A 66 10.27 5.05 -8.87
C LEU A 66 10.14 3.55 -9.21
N TYR A 67 9.02 2.92 -8.89
CA TYR A 67 8.83 1.51 -9.20
C TYR A 67 8.64 1.25 -10.68
N ARG A 68 7.99 2.14 -11.42
CA ARG A 68 7.99 2.06 -12.90
C ARG A 68 9.41 2.08 -13.45
N TYR A 69 10.31 2.90 -12.90
CA TYR A 69 11.72 2.89 -13.28
C TYR A 69 12.43 1.60 -12.85
N ILE A 70 12.21 1.10 -11.63
CA ILE A 70 12.83 -0.17 -11.16
C ILE A 70 12.43 -1.35 -12.05
N TRP A 71 11.15 -1.40 -12.43
CA TRP A 71 10.59 -2.50 -13.21
C TRP A 71 10.72 -2.32 -14.72
N GLN A 72 10.99 -1.10 -15.20
CA GLN A 72 11.03 -0.73 -16.62
C GLN A 72 9.71 -1.00 -17.36
N SER A 73 8.61 -1.14 -16.62
CA SER A 73 7.25 -1.32 -17.14
C SER A 73 6.21 -0.93 -16.08
N ILE A 74 4.96 -0.70 -16.51
CA ILE A 74 3.84 -0.37 -15.60
C ILE A 74 3.27 -1.64 -14.94
N TYR A 75 3.34 -2.78 -15.62
CA TYR A 75 2.89 -4.10 -15.18
C TYR A 75 3.76 -5.20 -15.81
N SER A 76 3.69 -6.44 -15.31
CA SER A 76 4.45 -7.61 -15.79
C SER A 76 3.57 -8.70 -16.44
N SER A 77 2.28 -8.75 -16.15
CA SER A 77 1.36 -9.69 -16.79
C SER A 77 1.31 -9.53 -18.32
N PRO A 78 1.04 -10.62 -19.09
CA PRO A 78 1.05 -10.60 -20.55
C PRO A 78 -0.24 -9.96 -21.13
N MET A 79 -0.48 -8.70 -20.77
CA MET A 79 -1.67 -7.93 -21.15
C MET A 79 -1.44 -6.94 -22.29
N HIS A 80 -0.19 -6.74 -22.74
CA HIS A 80 0.16 -5.72 -23.72
C HIS A 80 -0.67 -5.81 -25.01
N ASP A 81 -0.66 -6.98 -25.66
CA ASP A 81 -1.37 -7.16 -26.93
C ASP A 81 -2.88 -6.94 -26.77
N LYS A 82 -3.47 -7.43 -25.66
CA LYS A 82 -4.91 -7.24 -25.40
C LYS A 82 -5.25 -5.78 -25.12
N LEU A 83 -4.43 -5.08 -24.33
CA LEU A 83 -4.62 -3.66 -24.02
C LEU A 83 -4.44 -2.78 -25.26
N ALA A 84 -3.51 -3.14 -26.16
CA ALA A 84 -3.28 -2.45 -27.42
C ALA A 84 -4.45 -2.63 -28.40
N LEU A 85 -5.14 -3.79 -28.37
CA LEU A 85 -6.37 -4.01 -29.13
C LEU A 85 -7.57 -3.23 -28.58
N GLY A 86 -7.55 -2.86 -27.30
CA GLY A 86 -8.59 -2.07 -26.66
C GLY A 86 -9.81 -2.88 -26.17
N ASN A 87 -10.88 -2.16 -25.83
CA ASN A 87 -12.15 -2.69 -25.32
C ASN A 87 -12.05 -3.53 -24.04
N LEU A 88 -11.01 -3.31 -23.23
CA LEU A 88 -10.87 -3.97 -21.94
C LEU A 88 -11.40 -3.11 -20.80
N LYS A 89 -11.82 -3.76 -19.72
CA LYS A 89 -12.08 -3.12 -18.43
C LYS A 89 -10.96 -3.45 -17.47
N VAL A 90 -10.29 -2.42 -16.96
CA VAL A 90 -9.16 -2.54 -16.04
C VAL A 90 -9.51 -1.91 -14.70
N LEU A 91 -9.21 -2.60 -13.60
CA LEU A 91 -9.39 -2.11 -12.23
C LEU A 91 -8.04 -1.87 -11.57
N ASP A 92 -7.91 -0.77 -10.82
CA ASP A 92 -6.84 -0.54 -9.85
C ASP A 92 -7.45 -0.46 -8.44
N SER A 93 -7.18 -1.50 -7.64
CA SER A 93 -7.67 -1.69 -6.27
C SER A 93 -6.77 -0.97 -5.29
N GLY A 94 -7.30 -0.01 -4.54
CA GLY A 94 -6.50 0.86 -3.67
C GLY A 94 -5.67 1.85 -4.49
N CYS A 95 -6.31 2.53 -5.45
CA CYS A 95 -5.60 3.32 -6.46
C CYS A 95 -4.92 4.59 -5.89
N GLY A 96 -5.26 5.01 -4.67
CA GLY A 96 -4.72 6.22 -4.03
C GLY A 96 -4.82 7.45 -4.95
N PRO A 97 -3.69 8.15 -5.22
CA PRO A 97 -3.63 9.25 -6.17
C PRO A 97 -3.91 8.93 -7.63
N GLY A 98 -4.12 7.65 -7.96
CA GLY A 98 -4.40 7.19 -9.31
C GLY A 98 -3.18 7.21 -10.24
N ALA A 99 -1.95 7.32 -9.72
CA ALA A 99 -0.76 7.43 -10.57
C ALA A 99 -0.62 6.24 -11.53
N TRP A 100 -0.85 5.01 -11.04
CA TRP A 100 -0.79 3.80 -11.86
C TRP A 100 -1.90 3.75 -12.91
N ILE A 101 -3.16 3.91 -12.49
CA ILE A 101 -4.32 3.84 -13.40
C ILE A 101 -4.28 4.95 -14.46
N LEU A 102 -3.79 6.15 -14.12
CA LEU A 102 -3.63 7.25 -15.08
C LEU A 102 -2.51 6.97 -16.09
N ASP A 103 -1.42 6.33 -15.69
CA ASP A 103 -0.33 5.95 -16.61
C ASP A 103 -0.81 4.89 -17.62
N MET A 104 -1.62 3.93 -17.13
CA MET A 104 -2.28 2.92 -17.96
C MET A 104 -3.27 3.55 -18.95
N ALA A 105 -4.17 4.41 -18.48
CA ALA A 105 -5.16 5.07 -19.33
C ALA A 105 -4.55 6.05 -20.32
N ASN A 106 -3.37 6.60 -20.01
CA ASN A 106 -2.59 7.37 -20.97
C ASN A 106 -1.92 6.51 -22.04
N SER A 107 -1.54 5.28 -21.70
CA SER A 107 -0.91 4.35 -22.62
C SER A 107 -1.91 3.62 -23.53
N TYR A 108 -3.14 3.37 -23.05
CA TYR A 108 -4.14 2.57 -23.75
C TYR A 108 -5.49 3.29 -23.80
N LYS A 109 -5.76 4.03 -24.89
CA LYS A 109 -6.92 4.94 -25.00
C LYS A 109 -8.25 4.23 -25.27
N GLU A 110 -8.20 3.03 -25.84
CA GLU A 110 -9.39 2.27 -26.25
C GLU A 110 -9.94 1.34 -25.16
N SER A 111 -9.35 1.34 -23.96
CA SER A 111 -9.82 0.57 -22.79
C SER A 111 -10.40 1.49 -21.72
N ILE A 112 -11.25 0.95 -20.86
CA ILE A 112 -11.86 1.67 -19.73
C ILE A 112 -11.14 1.29 -18.44
N PHE A 113 -10.85 2.30 -17.62
CA PHE A 113 -10.08 2.18 -16.41
C PHE A 113 -10.92 2.64 -15.21
N VAL A 114 -10.88 1.86 -14.12
CA VAL A 114 -11.58 2.16 -12.88
C VAL A 114 -10.58 2.13 -11.74
N GLY A 115 -10.44 3.23 -11.02
CA GLY A 115 -9.68 3.28 -9.77
C GLY A 115 -10.63 3.23 -8.57
N VAL A 116 -10.32 2.39 -7.57
CA VAL A 116 -11.10 2.31 -6.33
C VAL A 116 -10.20 2.64 -5.15
N ASP A 117 -10.63 3.53 -4.27
CA ASP A 117 -9.92 3.83 -3.02
C ASP A 117 -10.90 4.19 -1.91
N LEU A 118 -10.48 4.05 -0.66
CA LEU A 118 -11.26 4.45 0.52
C LEU A 118 -11.37 5.98 0.63
N SER A 119 -10.35 6.71 0.18
CA SER A 119 -10.22 8.13 0.47
C SER A 119 -10.44 8.97 -0.80
N PRO A 120 -11.61 9.60 -0.98
CA PRO A 120 -11.91 10.38 -2.19
C PRO A 120 -10.97 11.58 -2.36
N THR A 121 -10.41 12.11 -1.26
CA THR A 121 -9.40 13.17 -1.27
C THR A 121 -8.07 12.76 -1.91
N MET A 122 -7.84 11.46 -2.10
CA MET A 122 -6.65 10.98 -2.82
C MET A 122 -6.86 11.09 -4.32
N PHE A 123 -8.10 11.02 -4.81
CA PHE A 123 -8.34 11.03 -6.25
C PHE A 123 -7.80 12.29 -6.91
N PRO A 124 -7.33 12.17 -8.18
CA PRO A 124 -7.04 13.35 -8.99
C PRO A 124 -8.26 14.26 -9.00
N SER A 125 -8.05 15.56 -8.79
CA SER A 125 -9.12 16.55 -8.93
C SER A 125 -9.78 16.38 -10.30
N ALA A 126 -11.10 16.20 -10.32
CA ALA A 126 -11.89 16.09 -11.55
C ALA A 126 -11.75 17.33 -12.46
N GLN A 127 -11.28 18.46 -11.91
CA GLN A 127 -10.99 19.70 -12.64
C GLN A 127 -9.59 19.71 -13.28
N ASN A 128 -8.77 18.68 -13.04
CA ASN A 128 -7.50 18.51 -13.72
C ASN A 128 -7.76 18.10 -15.18
N LYS A 129 -7.56 19.05 -16.10
CA LYS A 129 -7.72 18.89 -17.56
C LYS A 129 -6.87 17.75 -18.16
N ASN A 130 -5.95 17.16 -17.39
CA ASN A 130 -5.09 16.07 -17.82
C ASN A 130 -5.63 14.67 -17.43
N THR A 131 -6.80 14.59 -16.79
CA THR A 131 -7.43 13.29 -16.49
C THR A 131 -8.04 12.72 -17.78
N PRO A 132 -7.64 11.51 -18.24
CA PRO A 132 -8.21 10.93 -19.45
C PRO A 132 -9.70 10.58 -19.30
N ASP A 133 -10.47 10.79 -20.37
CA ASP A 133 -11.92 10.51 -20.40
C ASP A 133 -12.27 9.03 -20.21
N ASN A 134 -11.29 8.14 -20.37
CA ASN A 134 -11.44 6.69 -20.21
C ASN A 134 -11.12 6.19 -18.78
N VAL A 135 -11.07 7.08 -17.78
CA VAL A 135 -10.84 6.75 -16.37
C VAL A 135 -12.01 7.21 -15.50
N ALA A 136 -12.45 6.34 -14.58
CA ALA A 136 -13.37 6.70 -13.51
C ALA A 136 -12.78 6.34 -12.14
N PHE A 137 -13.11 7.12 -11.12
CA PHE A 137 -12.73 6.87 -9.73
C PHE A 137 -13.96 6.60 -8.88
N LEU A 138 -13.87 5.64 -7.96
CA LEU A 138 -14.95 5.22 -7.09
C LEU A 138 -14.46 5.14 -5.64
N GLU A 139 -15.10 5.90 -4.77
CA GLU A 139 -14.91 5.78 -3.33
C GLU A 139 -15.51 4.47 -2.82
N ARG A 140 -14.69 3.60 -2.23
CA ARG A 140 -15.14 2.34 -1.64
C ARG A 140 -14.15 1.83 -0.59
N ASN A 141 -14.69 1.39 0.54
CA ASN A 141 -13.97 0.51 1.44
C ASN A 141 -13.89 -0.90 0.86
N ILE A 142 -12.72 -1.28 0.34
CA ILE A 142 -12.50 -2.59 -0.30
C ILE A 142 -12.65 -3.76 0.69
N ILE A 143 -12.48 -3.52 1.99
CA ILE A 143 -12.71 -4.53 3.04
C ILE A 143 -14.19 -4.96 3.08
N GLU A 144 -15.11 -4.08 2.68
CA GLU A 144 -16.55 -4.36 2.58
C GLU A 144 -16.93 -4.98 1.22
N GLY A 145 -15.94 -5.31 0.40
CA GLY A 145 -16.11 -5.92 -0.92
C GLY A 145 -16.36 -4.91 -2.04
N PHE A 146 -16.03 -5.34 -3.25
CA PHE A 146 -16.19 -4.56 -4.47
C PHE A 146 -17.65 -4.54 -4.93
N PRO A 147 -18.20 -3.36 -5.28
CA PRO A 147 -19.58 -3.20 -5.74
C PRO A 147 -19.75 -3.57 -7.22
N PHE A 148 -19.01 -4.58 -7.68
CA PHE A 148 -19.03 -5.05 -9.05
C PHE A 148 -19.55 -6.49 -9.12
N PRO A 149 -20.33 -6.83 -10.16
CA PRO A 149 -20.69 -8.21 -10.43
C PRO A 149 -19.46 -9.10 -10.62
N ASN A 150 -19.67 -10.41 -10.55
CA ASN A 150 -18.65 -11.38 -10.93
C ASN A 150 -18.23 -11.15 -12.38
N ASP A 151 -16.98 -11.49 -12.68
CA ASP A 151 -16.48 -11.52 -14.07
C ASP A 151 -16.64 -10.17 -14.81
N THR A 152 -16.34 -9.06 -14.12
CA THR A 152 -16.48 -7.70 -14.66
C THR A 152 -15.22 -7.22 -15.38
N PHE A 153 -14.04 -7.48 -14.84
CA PHE A 153 -12.77 -6.88 -15.31
C PHE A 153 -11.90 -7.87 -16.07
N ASP A 154 -11.28 -7.40 -17.14
CA ASP A 154 -10.32 -8.17 -17.95
C ASP A 154 -8.92 -8.17 -17.31
N PHE A 155 -8.60 -7.13 -16.54
CA PHE A 155 -7.36 -7.01 -15.78
C PHE A 155 -7.63 -6.31 -14.44
N VAL A 156 -7.16 -6.89 -13.34
CA VAL A 156 -7.22 -6.27 -12.01
C VAL A 156 -5.80 -6.11 -11.46
N HIS A 157 -5.43 -4.88 -11.13
CA HIS A 157 -4.19 -4.53 -10.46
C HIS A 157 -4.46 -4.13 -9.01
N GLN A 158 -3.51 -4.44 -8.12
CA GLN A 158 -3.43 -3.87 -6.78
C GLN A 158 -1.96 -3.63 -6.42
N GLY A 159 -1.62 -2.42 -5.97
CA GLY A 159 -0.23 -2.05 -5.69
C GLY A 159 -0.02 -1.41 -4.33
N PHE A 160 1.03 -1.82 -3.63
CA PHE A 160 1.56 -1.17 -2.42
C PHE A 160 0.57 -1.07 -1.26
N MET A 161 -0.19 -2.14 -1.03
CA MET A 161 -1.22 -2.24 -0.01
C MET A 161 -0.72 -2.89 1.29
N ASN A 162 0.61 -3.04 1.47
CA ASN A 162 1.29 -3.60 2.65
C ASN A 162 0.65 -3.27 4.01
N PHE A 163 0.10 -2.06 4.18
CA PHE A 163 -0.48 -1.59 5.45
C PHE A 163 -2.01 -1.46 5.45
N ALA A 164 -2.69 -1.84 4.37
CA ALA A 164 -4.12 -1.60 4.18
C ALA A 164 -5.01 -2.66 4.82
N PHE A 165 -4.53 -3.90 4.92
CA PHE A 165 -5.33 -5.04 5.35
C PHE A 165 -4.65 -5.85 6.45
N THR A 166 -5.45 -6.34 7.41
CA THR A 166 -5.02 -7.38 8.34
C THR A 166 -4.81 -8.69 7.60
N LYS A 167 -4.16 -9.66 8.26
CA LYS A 167 -3.89 -10.97 7.66
C LYS A 167 -5.15 -11.67 7.12
N ASN A 168 -6.28 -11.60 7.82
CA ASN A 168 -7.52 -12.23 7.37
C ASN A 168 -8.18 -11.44 6.22
N GLN A 169 -8.19 -10.11 6.33
CA GLN A 169 -8.74 -9.23 5.29
C GLN A 169 -8.02 -9.40 3.94
N TRP A 170 -6.70 -9.66 3.94
CA TRP A 170 -5.96 -9.96 2.71
C TRP A 170 -6.54 -11.14 1.94
N GLN A 171 -6.92 -12.21 2.63
CA GLN A 171 -7.51 -13.38 1.99
C GLN A 171 -8.87 -13.02 1.37
N ASP A 172 -9.73 -12.34 2.12
CA ASP A 172 -11.07 -11.94 1.66
C ASP A 172 -10.99 -11.01 0.45
N VAL A 173 -10.11 -10.01 0.47
CA VAL A 173 -9.89 -9.08 -0.63
C VAL A 173 -9.38 -9.79 -1.89
N ILE A 174 -8.40 -10.70 -1.75
CA ILE A 174 -7.89 -11.47 -2.90
C ILE A 174 -8.99 -12.35 -3.49
N PHE A 175 -9.82 -12.98 -2.65
CA PHE A 175 -10.94 -13.80 -3.12
C PHE A 175 -11.97 -12.96 -3.89
N ASP A 176 -12.23 -11.73 -3.42
CA ASP A 176 -13.14 -10.81 -4.08
C ASP A 176 -12.57 -10.26 -5.41
N ILE A 177 -11.26 -10.00 -5.47
CA ILE A 177 -10.54 -9.68 -6.72
C ILE A 177 -10.66 -10.81 -7.74
N VAL A 178 -10.48 -12.06 -7.30
CA VAL A 178 -10.67 -13.22 -8.17
C VAL A 178 -12.12 -13.31 -8.65
N ARG A 179 -13.10 -13.03 -7.79
CA ARG A 179 -14.52 -13.03 -8.14
C ARG A 179 -14.84 -12.03 -9.26
N ILE A 180 -14.37 -10.79 -9.15
CA ILE A 180 -14.68 -9.72 -10.13
C ILE A 180 -13.82 -9.78 -11.40
N THR A 181 -12.72 -10.53 -11.40
CA THR A 181 -11.94 -10.80 -12.61
C THR A 181 -12.68 -11.78 -13.53
N LYS A 182 -12.69 -11.54 -14.84
CA LYS A 182 -13.28 -12.46 -15.84
C LYS A 182 -12.49 -13.76 -15.97
N PRO A 183 -13.13 -14.88 -16.37
CA PRO A 183 -12.40 -16.07 -16.82
C PRO A 183 -11.44 -15.70 -17.96
N GLY A 184 -10.18 -16.11 -17.86
CA GLY A 184 -9.11 -15.72 -18.78
C GLY A 184 -8.56 -14.30 -18.61
N GLY A 185 -9.11 -13.52 -17.67
CA GLY A 185 -8.59 -12.23 -17.23
C GLY A 185 -7.38 -12.39 -16.29
N TRP A 186 -6.59 -11.32 -16.16
CA TRP A 186 -5.37 -11.32 -15.35
C TRP A 186 -5.55 -10.57 -14.04
N ILE A 187 -4.80 -11.01 -13.04
CA ILE A 187 -4.70 -10.37 -11.73
C ILE A 187 -3.22 -10.10 -11.49
N GLU A 188 -2.86 -8.91 -11.06
CA GLU A 188 -1.48 -8.54 -10.74
C GLU A 188 -1.39 -7.73 -9.45
N PHE A 189 -0.49 -8.16 -8.57
CA PHE A 189 -0.13 -7.47 -7.35
C PHE A 189 1.29 -6.92 -7.47
N THR A 190 1.50 -5.68 -7.06
CA THR A 190 2.85 -5.11 -6.85
C THR A 190 3.03 -4.80 -5.36
N GLU A 191 4.01 -5.40 -4.70
CA GLU A 191 4.25 -5.15 -3.27
C GLU A 191 5.74 -5.00 -2.96
N THR A 192 6.03 -4.39 -1.81
CA THR A 192 7.39 -4.33 -1.27
C THR A 192 7.55 -5.29 -0.11
N ASP A 193 8.72 -5.91 0.00
CA ASP A 193 9.08 -6.55 1.26
C ASP A 193 9.23 -5.47 2.33
N ILE A 194 8.71 -5.72 3.53
CA ILE A 194 9.07 -4.96 4.72
C ILE A 194 10.32 -5.61 5.33
N GLU A 195 11.40 -5.70 4.53
CA GLU A 195 12.69 -6.28 4.87
C GLU A 195 13.84 -5.53 4.21
N THR A 196 14.95 -5.40 4.95
CA THR A 196 16.21 -4.90 4.42
C THR A 196 17.23 -6.02 4.38
N TYR A 197 17.70 -6.32 3.17
CA TYR A 197 18.74 -7.32 2.92
C TYR A 197 20.12 -6.71 3.10
N PHE A 198 21.08 -7.54 3.54
CA PHE A 198 22.41 -7.10 4.02
C PHE A 198 22.31 -6.00 5.08
N ALA A 199 21.35 -6.14 5.99
CA ALA A 199 21.17 -5.23 7.11
C ALA A 199 22.26 -5.40 8.18
N GLY A 200 22.80 -4.28 8.65
CA GLY A 200 23.62 -4.24 9.85
C GLY A 200 22.77 -4.28 11.14
N PRO A 201 23.42 -4.24 12.32
CA PRO A 201 22.73 -4.37 13.60
C PRO A 201 21.65 -3.32 13.88
N LEU A 202 21.84 -2.05 13.46
CA LEU A 202 20.85 -0.99 13.72
C LEU A 202 19.59 -1.18 12.89
N THR A 203 19.76 -1.48 11.60
CA THR A 203 18.68 -1.81 10.68
C THR A 203 17.93 -3.04 11.17
N LYS A 204 18.62 -4.11 11.59
CA LYS A 204 17.98 -5.30 12.16
C LYS A 204 17.15 -4.99 13.40
N LYS A 205 17.66 -4.11 14.29
CA LYS A 205 16.92 -3.64 15.47
C LYS A 205 15.65 -2.89 15.05
N PHE A 206 15.77 -1.99 14.08
CA PHE A 206 14.63 -1.25 13.52
C PHE A 206 13.60 -2.19 12.89
N MET A 207 14.00 -3.07 11.97
CA MET A 207 13.09 -3.99 11.28
C MET A 207 12.32 -4.88 12.26
N LYS A 208 13.00 -5.48 13.24
CA LYS A 208 12.34 -6.27 14.29
C LYS A 208 11.29 -5.46 15.06
N SER A 209 11.59 -4.21 15.37
CA SER A 209 10.68 -3.31 16.09
C SER A 209 9.49 -2.91 15.22
N PHE A 210 9.74 -2.63 13.94
CA PHE A 210 8.71 -2.27 12.98
C PHE A 210 7.77 -3.45 12.67
N HIS A 211 8.29 -4.67 12.53
CA HIS A 211 7.46 -5.88 12.47
C HIS A 211 6.62 -6.04 13.73
N GLY A 212 7.18 -5.77 14.91
CA GLY A 212 6.43 -5.79 16.16
C GLY A 212 5.25 -4.82 16.14
N LEU A 213 5.46 -3.60 15.64
CA LEU A 213 4.41 -2.60 15.45
C LEU A 213 3.33 -3.08 14.48
N LEU A 214 3.71 -3.61 13.31
CA LEU A 214 2.77 -4.10 12.31
C LEU A 214 1.92 -5.27 12.85
N ASN A 215 2.56 -6.25 13.48
CA ASN A 215 1.87 -7.38 14.11
C ASN A 215 0.91 -6.93 15.22
N ALA A 216 1.30 -5.95 16.05
CA ALA A 216 0.43 -5.39 17.08
C ALA A 216 -0.82 -4.69 16.51
N ARG A 217 -0.80 -4.32 15.23
CA ARG A 217 -1.95 -3.76 14.48
C ARG A 217 -2.69 -4.82 13.65
N GLY A 218 -2.30 -6.09 13.74
CA GLY A 218 -2.87 -7.19 12.95
C GLY A 218 -2.41 -7.21 11.48
N LEU A 219 -1.46 -6.35 11.10
CA LEU A 219 -0.88 -6.28 9.77
C LEU A 219 0.19 -7.36 9.59
N ASP A 220 0.35 -7.82 8.35
CA ASP A 220 1.28 -8.88 8.00
C ASP A 220 2.55 -8.31 7.32
N PRO A 221 3.69 -8.24 8.02
CA PRO A 221 4.92 -7.69 7.43
C PRO A 221 5.47 -8.54 6.27
N PHE A 222 4.98 -9.77 6.10
CA PHE A 222 5.45 -10.72 5.08
C PHE A 222 4.44 -10.93 3.95
N ILE A 223 3.48 -10.03 3.79
CA ILE A 223 2.39 -10.21 2.81
C ILE A 223 2.89 -10.43 1.38
N ALA A 224 3.93 -9.72 0.92
CA ALA A 224 4.47 -9.86 -0.43
C ALA A 224 4.83 -11.32 -0.77
N SER A 225 5.35 -12.07 0.21
CA SER A 225 5.70 -13.49 0.09
C SER A 225 4.51 -14.47 0.17
N ARG A 226 3.33 -13.99 0.58
CA ARG A 226 2.13 -14.81 0.85
C ARG A 226 1.02 -14.67 -0.18
N ILE A 227 1.06 -13.62 -1.02
CA ILE A 227 0.06 -13.37 -2.07
C ILE A 227 -0.07 -14.56 -3.01
N GLU A 228 1.04 -15.18 -3.42
CA GLU A 228 1.02 -16.38 -4.27
C GLU A 228 0.18 -17.50 -3.62
N SER A 229 0.41 -17.78 -2.33
CA SER A 229 -0.34 -18.82 -1.61
C SER A 229 -1.82 -18.48 -1.48
N TYR A 230 -2.19 -17.21 -1.31
CA TYR A 230 -3.60 -16.80 -1.32
C TYR A 230 -4.23 -17.02 -2.69
N LEU A 231 -3.55 -16.67 -3.78
CA LEU A 231 -4.03 -16.92 -5.14
C LEU A 231 -4.22 -18.42 -5.40
N GLN A 232 -3.24 -19.25 -5.02
CA GLN A 232 -3.34 -20.72 -5.12
C GLN A 232 -4.52 -21.26 -4.33
N SER A 233 -4.76 -20.76 -3.11
CA SER A 233 -5.84 -21.24 -2.24
C SER A 233 -7.25 -20.99 -2.81
N THR A 234 -7.39 -20.07 -3.77
CA THR A 234 -8.67 -19.82 -4.45
C THR A 234 -9.09 -20.98 -5.36
N ASN A 235 -8.15 -21.82 -5.79
CA ASN A 235 -8.32 -22.85 -6.82
C ASN A 235 -8.89 -22.34 -8.17
N GLN A 236 -8.86 -21.02 -8.38
CA GLN A 236 -9.43 -20.36 -9.56
C GLN A 236 -8.37 -19.58 -10.35
N VAL A 237 -7.15 -19.46 -9.85
CA VAL A 237 -6.05 -18.77 -10.52
C VAL A 237 -5.00 -19.80 -10.94
N ILE A 238 -4.61 -19.72 -12.21
CA ILE A 238 -3.62 -20.56 -12.87
C ILE A 238 -2.51 -19.67 -13.44
N ASP A 239 -1.43 -20.29 -13.93
CA ASP A 239 -0.30 -19.58 -14.55
C ASP A 239 0.27 -18.49 -13.61
N ILE A 240 0.43 -18.82 -12.33
CA ILE A 240 0.92 -17.86 -11.32
C ILE A 240 2.43 -17.69 -11.46
N HIS A 241 2.86 -16.43 -11.59
CA HIS A 241 4.24 -16.01 -11.67
C HIS A 241 4.58 -15.07 -10.51
N VAL A 242 5.77 -15.25 -9.95
CA VAL A 242 6.34 -14.37 -8.92
C VAL A 242 7.68 -13.87 -9.43
N GLU A 243 7.76 -12.57 -9.68
CA GLU A 243 8.98 -11.87 -10.05
C GLU A 243 9.40 -10.94 -8.92
N HIS A 244 10.70 -10.68 -8.78
CA HIS A 244 11.19 -9.65 -7.87
C HIS A 244 12.35 -8.86 -8.45
N LYS A 245 12.51 -7.62 -7.97
CA LYS A 245 13.65 -6.75 -8.24
C LYS A 245 14.31 -6.36 -6.93
N SER A 246 15.61 -6.62 -6.82
CA SER A 246 16.44 -6.10 -5.74
C SER A 246 16.86 -4.66 -6.07
N THR A 247 16.62 -3.72 -5.16
CA THR A 247 17.00 -2.32 -5.35
C THR A 247 17.89 -1.84 -4.18
N PRO A 248 19.11 -1.34 -4.47
CA PRO A 248 19.98 -0.73 -3.47
C PRO A 248 19.29 0.36 -2.66
N LEU A 249 19.58 0.43 -1.36
CA LEU A 249 19.13 1.50 -0.46
C LEU A 249 20.31 2.38 -0.05
N GLY A 250 20.15 3.70 -0.09
CA GLY A 250 21.22 4.63 0.27
C GLY A 250 22.06 5.10 -0.93
N SER A 251 23.12 5.85 -0.64
CA SER A 251 23.97 6.50 -1.64
C SER A 251 24.79 5.53 -2.49
N HIS A 252 25.07 4.31 -2.00
CA HIS A 252 25.72 3.26 -2.80
C HIS A 252 24.84 2.82 -3.99
N GLY A 253 23.52 3.01 -3.88
CA GLY A 253 22.54 2.86 -4.94
C GLY A 253 22.46 4.04 -5.91
N LYS A 254 23.35 5.03 -5.78
CA LYS A 254 23.30 6.32 -6.50
C LYS A 254 21.94 6.99 -6.32
N LYS A 255 21.50 7.75 -7.33
CA LYS A 255 20.27 8.54 -7.25
C LYS A 255 19.02 7.69 -7.00
N LEU A 256 18.96 6.48 -7.56
CA LEU A 256 17.83 5.57 -7.34
C LEU A 256 17.74 5.14 -5.88
N GLY A 257 18.86 4.71 -5.29
CA GLY A 257 18.89 4.27 -3.89
C GLY A 257 18.63 5.41 -2.90
N GLU A 258 19.10 6.62 -3.19
CA GLU A 258 18.80 7.82 -2.41
C GLU A 258 17.30 8.16 -2.41
N LEU A 259 16.69 8.20 -3.61
CA LEU A 259 15.27 8.55 -3.76
C LEU A 259 14.36 7.49 -3.16
N LEU A 260 14.69 6.21 -3.34
CA LEU A 260 13.92 5.12 -2.76
C LEU A 260 13.99 5.16 -1.23
N CYS A 261 15.20 5.29 -0.67
CA CYS A 261 15.39 5.40 0.77
C CYS A 261 14.64 6.62 1.36
N CYS A 262 14.71 7.77 0.69
CA CYS A 262 13.95 8.97 1.09
C CYS A 262 12.44 8.69 1.09
N ASN A 263 11.92 8.11 0.00
CA ASN A 263 10.52 7.77 -0.11
C ASN A 263 10.04 6.83 1.02
N GLU A 264 10.79 5.77 1.31
CA GLU A 264 10.46 4.80 2.36
C GLU A 264 10.43 5.46 3.74
N TRP A 265 11.46 6.23 4.11
CA TRP A 265 11.49 6.89 5.42
C TRP A 265 10.43 7.99 5.57
N THR A 266 10.13 8.73 4.50
CA THR A 266 9.05 9.73 4.51
C THR A 266 7.70 9.06 4.77
N SER A 267 7.44 7.89 4.17
CA SER A 267 6.16 7.18 4.32
C SER A 267 5.81 6.82 5.76
N ILE A 268 6.81 6.57 6.61
CA ILE A 268 6.62 6.16 8.02
C ILE A 268 7.03 7.24 9.02
N SER A 269 7.42 8.42 8.55
CA SER A 269 7.93 9.51 9.40
C SER A 269 6.92 9.95 10.46
N HIS A 270 5.62 9.96 10.12
CA HIS A 270 4.54 10.28 11.07
C HIS A 270 4.35 9.20 12.15
N ALA A 271 4.91 7.99 11.97
CA ALA A 271 4.91 6.93 12.97
C ALA A 271 6.10 7.01 13.94
N LYS A 272 6.93 8.07 13.85
CA LYS A 272 8.13 8.31 14.68
C LYS A 272 7.92 7.99 16.16
N ALA A 273 6.85 8.51 16.79
CA ALA A 273 6.58 8.26 18.21
C ALA A 273 6.35 6.77 18.54
N TYR A 274 5.63 6.05 17.68
CA TYR A 274 5.42 4.60 17.83
C TYR A 274 6.71 3.83 17.57
N ILE A 275 7.44 4.16 16.51
CA ILE A 275 8.73 3.54 16.20
C ILE A 275 9.69 3.71 17.38
N CYS A 276 9.83 4.91 17.93
CA CYS A 276 10.70 5.17 19.09
C CYS A 276 10.31 4.30 20.29
N LYS A 277 9.01 4.20 20.59
CA LYS A 277 8.50 3.34 21.67
C LYS A 277 8.85 1.86 21.45
N PHE A 278 8.71 1.35 20.23
CA PHE A 278 9.01 -0.05 19.92
C PHE A 278 10.53 -0.34 19.85
N VAL A 279 11.32 0.60 19.33
CA VAL A 279 12.79 0.49 19.25
C VAL A 279 13.44 0.71 20.62
N GLY A 280 12.76 1.40 21.53
CA GLY A 280 13.26 1.74 22.86
C GLY A 280 14.31 2.85 22.82
N ILE A 281 14.03 3.92 22.06
CA ILE A 281 14.87 5.13 21.99
C ILE A 281 14.02 6.38 22.33
N PRO A 282 14.62 7.45 22.89
CA PRO A 282 13.97 8.74 23.02
C PRO A 282 13.57 9.33 21.65
N ILE A 283 12.50 10.13 21.60
CA ILE A 283 11.99 10.67 20.33
C ILE A 283 12.95 11.67 19.69
N GLU A 284 13.70 12.40 20.52
CA GLU A 284 14.78 13.32 20.16
C GLU A 284 15.98 12.62 19.51
N GLU A 285 16.18 11.32 19.75
CA GLU A 285 17.26 10.54 19.13
C GLU A 285 16.86 9.92 17.78
N TYR A 286 15.59 10.00 17.39
CA TYR A 286 15.10 9.30 16.19
C TYR A 286 15.82 9.72 14.92
N ASP A 287 16.02 11.01 14.70
CA ASP A 287 16.57 11.50 13.43
C ASP A 287 18.05 11.06 13.30
N ASP A 288 18.82 11.13 14.38
CA ASP A 288 20.18 10.58 14.43
C ASP A 288 20.20 9.04 14.27
N PHE A 289 19.24 8.32 14.85
CA PHE A 289 19.09 6.89 14.65
C PHE A 289 18.82 6.52 13.18
N VAL A 290 17.94 7.27 12.50
CA VAL A 290 17.66 7.09 11.07
C VAL A 290 18.89 7.39 10.22
N GLU A 291 19.62 8.47 10.50
CA GLU A 291 20.85 8.80 9.77
C GLU A 291 21.94 7.74 9.96
N LYS A 292 22.05 7.15 11.15
CA LYS A 292 22.94 5.99 11.39
C LYS A 292 22.52 4.76 10.59
N ILE A 293 21.21 4.48 10.46
CA ILE A 293 20.72 3.39 9.60
C ILE A 293 21.06 3.66 8.13
N LYS A 294 20.87 4.88 7.64
CA LYS A 294 21.22 5.23 6.24
C LYS A 294 22.72 5.03 5.96
N LYS A 295 23.60 5.40 6.91
CA LYS A 295 25.03 5.10 6.81
C LYS A 295 25.31 3.59 6.78
N GLU A 296 24.62 2.84 7.63
CA GLU A 296 24.72 1.38 7.69
C GLU A 296 24.27 0.71 6.37
N TYR A 297 23.30 1.31 5.65
CA TYR A 297 22.92 0.85 4.30
C TYR A 297 24.09 0.93 3.32
N ASP A 298 24.85 2.02 3.34
CA ASP A 298 25.99 2.24 2.45
C ASP A 298 27.18 1.35 2.81
N GLU A 299 27.47 1.20 4.11
CA GLU A 299 28.55 0.34 4.61
C GLU A 299 28.33 -1.14 4.24
N ASN A 300 27.09 -1.62 4.38
CA ASN A 300 26.77 -3.02 4.14
C ASN A 300 26.26 -3.30 2.72
N LYS A 301 26.12 -2.27 1.89
CA LYS A 301 25.50 -2.35 0.55
C LYS A 301 24.10 -2.96 0.62
N SER A 302 23.29 -2.49 1.57
CA SER A 302 21.93 -2.98 1.80
C SER A 302 20.99 -2.73 0.63
N TYR A 303 19.99 -3.58 0.48
CA TYR A 303 18.98 -3.47 -0.57
C TYR A 303 17.61 -3.95 -0.08
N CYS A 304 16.53 -3.49 -0.71
CA CYS A 304 15.18 -4.02 -0.52
C CYS A 304 14.74 -4.80 -1.76
N LYS A 305 13.58 -5.47 -1.65
CA LYS A 305 12.94 -6.14 -2.79
C LYS A 305 11.53 -5.63 -2.99
N SER A 306 11.16 -5.48 -4.25
CA SER A 306 9.76 -5.41 -4.67
C SER A 306 9.40 -6.63 -5.49
N TYR A 307 8.13 -6.98 -5.46
CA TYR A 307 7.57 -8.16 -6.08
C TYR A 307 6.45 -7.77 -7.04
N ARG A 308 6.36 -8.50 -8.14
CA ARG A 308 5.15 -8.57 -8.96
C ARG A 308 4.66 -10.00 -8.98
N ILE A 309 3.42 -10.20 -8.54
CA ILE A 309 2.78 -11.50 -8.47
C ILE A 309 1.56 -11.44 -9.37
N TYR A 310 1.52 -12.24 -10.41
CA TYR A 310 0.41 -12.21 -11.36
C TYR A 310 -0.01 -13.61 -11.80
N GLY A 311 -1.29 -13.75 -12.12
CA GLY A 311 -1.87 -15.01 -12.56
C GLY A 311 -3.16 -14.77 -13.33
N ARG A 312 -3.62 -15.81 -14.01
CA ARG A 312 -4.82 -15.76 -14.86
C ARG A 312 -5.97 -16.51 -14.20
N LYS A 313 -7.15 -15.92 -14.17
CA LYS A 313 -8.35 -16.64 -13.72
C LYS A 313 -8.71 -17.75 -14.72
N LYS A 314 -9.04 -18.93 -14.22
CA LYS A 314 -9.51 -20.08 -14.99
C LYS A 314 -10.86 -19.80 -15.65
#